data_AF-A0A8S8YV50-F1
#
_entry.id   AF-A0A8S8YV50-F1
#
_cell.length_a   1.000
_cell.length_b   1.000
_cell.length_c   1.000
_cell.angle_alpha   90.00
_cell.angle_beta   90.00
_cell.angle_gamma   90.00
#
_symmetry.space_group_name_H-M   'P 1'
#
loop_
_entity.id
_entity.type
_entity.pdbx_description
1 polymer ?
#
loop_
_entity_poly.entity_id
_entity_poly.type
_entity_poly.pdbx_seq_one_letter_code
_entity_poly.pdbx_strand_id
1 'polypeptide(L)'
;MCIMRIILQGVFPVKQGHSEVDDNILYEKEIVRIRDVYVKFYETLEMEDQVIQKIFQNKIMDKPFTTAEFCNVLGNISKKKAKYPERSFVTTAYELDVPVYVSTLKDSSLALNLAIHRLKNKTYNLDFVREIIEQAGIVYNAKKSGILELGGGVPKNTAQQTGPLLDQILRKDHGGQDYIIQITDARPDTGGLLVHT
;
A
#
# COMPACT_ATOMS: atom_id res chain seq x y z
N MET A 1 -6.14 5.70 -3.15
CA MET A 1 -5.64 6.15 -4.48
C MET A 1 -4.10 6.19 -4.63
N CYS A 2 -3.30 6.46 -3.57
CA CYS A 2 -1.82 6.58 -3.66
C CYS A 2 -1.04 5.27 -3.83
N ILE A 3 -1.50 4.16 -3.25
CA ILE A 3 -0.73 2.91 -3.12
C ILE A 3 -0.30 2.36 -4.49
N MET A 4 -1.23 2.21 -5.44
CA MET A 4 -0.93 1.66 -6.77
C MET A 4 0.10 2.51 -7.55
N ARG A 5 0.01 3.84 -7.39
CA ARG A 5 0.87 4.81 -8.09
C ARG A 5 2.33 4.77 -7.64
N ILE A 6 2.61 4.44 -6.37
CA ILE A 6 3.98 4.23 -5.85
C ILE A 6 4.51 2.85 -6.21
N ILE A 7 3.63 1.85 -6.20
CA ILE A 7 3.95 0.45 -6.54
C ILE A 7 4.44 0.35 -7.99
N LEU A 8 3.84 1.08 -8.93
CA LEU A 8 4.12 0.96 -10.37
C LEU A 8 4.90 2.12 -11.01
N GLN A 9 5.65 2.94 -10.27
CA GLN A 9 6.49 4.02 -10.84
C GLN A 9 7.54 3.57 -11.89
N GLY A 10 7.68 2.26 -12.16
CA GLY A 10 8.48 1.69 -13.27
C GLY A 10 7.68 1.17 -14.47
N VAL A 11 6.34 1.18 -14.42
CA VAL A 11 5.46 0.58 -15.44
C VAL A 11 4.75 1.64 -16.29
N PHE A 12 4.30 2.74 -15.69
CA PHE A 12 3.53 3.77 -16.40
C PHE A 12 4.05 5.20 -16.13
N PRO A 13 3.99 6.11 -17.12
CA PRO A 13 4.54 7.45 -16.99
C PRO A 13 3.65 8.33 -16.09
N VAL A 14 4.29 9.03 -15.15
CA VAL A 14 3.72 10.17 -14.42
C VAL A 14 4.48 11.44 -14.80
N LYS A 15 3.82 12.60 -14.82
CA LYS A 15 4.46 13.88 -15.12
C LYS A 15 4.16 14.91 -14.06
N GLN A 16 5.14 15.76 -13.77
CA GLN A 16 4.90 16.96 -12.97
C GLN A 16 4.06 17.96 -13.79
N GLY A 17 3.10 18.58 -13.12
CA GLY A 17 2.18 19.59 -13.62
C GLY A 17 2.03 20.71 -12.59
N HIS A 18 0.83 21.28 -12.48
CA HIS A 18 0.54 22.36 -11.53
C HIS A 18 -0.79 22.16 -10.80
N SER A 19 -0.84 22.55 -9.53
CA SER A 19 -2.01 22.36 -8.67
C SER A 19 -3.18 23.31 -8.95
N GLU A 20 -2.95 24.34 -9.78
CA GLU A 20 -3.96 25.38 -10.07
C GLU A 20 -4.61 25.26 -11.45
N VAL A 21 -4.28 24.23 -12.24
CA VAL A 21 -4.93 24.01 -13.54
C VAL A 21 -6.40 23.64 -13.34
N ASP A 22 -7.26 24.12 -14.24
CA ASP A 22 -8.71 23.85 -14.25
C ASP A 22 -8.98 22.34 -14.43
N ASP A 23 -9.77 21.77 -13.52
CA ASP A 23 -10.12 20.35 -13.54
C ASP A 23 -10.98 19.97 -14.75
N ASN A 24 -11.75 20.89 -15.35
CA ASN A 24 -12.50 20.61 -16.58
C ASN A 24 -11.56 20.39 -17.76
N ILE A 25 -10.51 21.20 -17.89
CA ILE A 25 -9.49 21.03 -18.93
C ILE A 25 -8.73 19.72 -18.73
N LEU A 26 -8.42 19.37 -17.48
CA LEU A 26 -7.77 18.10 -17.16
C LEU A 26 -8.68 16.92 -17.50
N TYR A 27 -9.98 17.02 -17.18
CA TYR A 27 -10.97 16.00 -17.50
C TYR A 27 -11.12 15.79 -19.02
N GLU A 28 -11.28 16.86 -19.81
CA GLU A 28 -11.33 16.80 -21.28
C GLU A 28 -10.07 16.17 -21.90
N LYS A 29 -8.92 16.35 -21.25
CA LYS A 29 -7.64 15.76 -21.65
C LYS A 29 -7.37 14.39 -21.04
N GLU A 30 -8.33 13.85 -20.29
CA GLU A 30 -8.27 12.55 -19.63
C GLU A 30 -7.06 12.44 -18.68
N ILE A 31 -6.83 13.50 -17.91
CA ILE A 31 -5.74 13.62 -16.94
C ILE A 31 -6.32 13.58 -15.53
N VAL A 32 -5.82 12.65 -14.72
CA VAL A 32 -6.09 12.60 -13.28
C VAL A 32 -4.95 13.27 -12.53
N ARG A 33 -5.29 14.25 -11.70
CA ARG A 33 -4.33 15.03 -10.92
C ARG A 33 -4.28 14.58 -9.46
N ILE A 34 -3.08 14.51 -8.89
CA ILE A 34 -2.84 14.53 -7.45
C ILE A 34 -1.91 15.70 -7.18
N ARG A 35 -2.43 16.80 -6.63
CA ARG A 35 -1.68 18.05 -6.43
C ARG A 35 -1.01 18.51 -7.73
N ASP A 36 0.31 18.48 -7.81
CA ASP A 36 1.12 18.86 -8.97
C ASP A 36 1.57 17.65 -9.80
N VAL A 37 0.97 16.47 -9.60
CA VAL A 37 1.29 15.24 -10.35
C VAL A 37 0.14 14.86 -11.27
N TYR A 38 0.43 14.74 -12.56
CA TYR A 38 -0.52 14.37 -13.62
C TYR A 38 -0.32 12.94 -14.09
N VAL A 39 -1.43 12.24 -14.28
CA VAL A 39 -1.48 10.85 -14.75
C VAL A 39 -2.51 10.75 -15.87
N LYS A 40 -2.13 10.19 -17.02
CA LYS A 40 -3.06 9.92 -18.12
C LYS A 40 -4.00 8.77 -17.76
N PHE A 41 -5.29 8.92 -18.03
CA PHE A 41 -6.29 7.93 -17.62
C PHE A 41 -6.14 6.62 -18.40
N TYR A 42 -6.37 6.61 -19.72
CA TYR A 42 -6.39 5.37 -20.52
C TYR A 42 -5.02 4.70 -20.64
N GLU A 43 -3.98 5.47 -20.95
CA GLU A 43 -2.63 4.93 -21.19
C GLU A 43 -1.98 4.31 -19.94
N THR A 44 -2.49 4.68 -18.75
CA THR A 44 -1.90 4.25 -17.47
C THR A 44 -2.91 3.49 -16.61
N LEU A 45 -4.01 4.12 -16.20
CA LEU A 45 -4.90 3.57 -15.17
C LEU A 45 -5.69 2.35 -15.68
N GLU A 46 -6.23 2.41 -16.90
CA GLU A 46 -6.99 1.28 -17.46
C GLU A 46 -6.09 0.06 -17.73
N MET A 47 -4.89 0.29 -18.28
CA MET A 47 -3.91 -0.76 -18.53
C MET A 47 -3.45 -1.42 -17.23
N GLU A 48 -3.25 -0.63 -16.18
CA GLU A 48 -2.93 -1.10 -14.84
C GLU A 48 -4.04 -2.00 -14.27
N ASP A 49 -5.30 -1.55 -14.36
CA ASP A 49 -6.48 -2.31 -13.92
C ASP A 49 -6.54 -3.69 -14.58
N GLN A 50 -6.32 -3.77 -15.91
CA GLN A 50 -6.29 -5.04 -16.63
C GLN A 50 -5.15 -5.97 -16.18
N VAL A 51 -3.97 -5.42 -15.89
CA VAL A 51 -2.83 -6.19 -15.38
C VAL A 51 -3.18 -6.77 -14.01
N ILE A 52 -3.69 -5.94 -13.10
CA ILE A 52 -4.08 -6.35 -11.76
C ILE A 52 -5.17 -7.43 -11.80
N GLN A 53 -6.20 -7.26 -12.62
CA GLN A 53 -7.25 -8.27 -12.79
C GLN A 53 -6.68 -9.62 -13.23
N LYS A 54 -5.74 -9.63 -14.18
CA LYS A 54 -5.05 -10.85 -14.64
C LYS A 54 -4.18 -11.47 -13.56
N ILE A 55 -3.56 -10.67 -12.69
CA ILE A 55 -2.75 -11.17 -11.57
C ILE A 55 -3.64 -11.88 -10.55
N PHE A 56 -4.73 -11.25 -10.12
CA PHE A 56 -5.70 -11.89 -9.23
C PHE A 56 -6.28 -13.17 -9.84
N GLN A 57 -6.58 -13.17 -11.14
CA GLN A 57 -7.11 -14.34 -11.82
C GLN A 57 -6.12 -15.51 -11.85
N ASN A 58 -4.85 -15.26 -12.18
CA ASN A 58 -3.87 -16.29 -12.55
C ASN A 58 -2.85 -16.63 -11.47
N LYS A 59 -2.65 -15.75 -10.48
CA LYS A 59 -1.53 -15.82 -9.53
C LYS A 59 -1.95 -15.82 -8.07
N ILE A 60 -3.10 -15.24 -7.73
CA ILE A 60 -3.65 -15.40 -6.38
C ILE A 60 -4.46 -16.68 -6.34
N MET A 61 -4.01 -17.60 -5.49
CA MET A 61 -4.62 -18.91 -5.27
C MET A 61 -6.00 -18.75 -4.61
N ASP A 62 -6.85 -19.78 -4.69
CA ASP A 62 -8.12 -19.85 -3.96
C ASP A 62 -7.96 -19.98 -2.42
N LYS A 63 -6.79 -19.62 -1.89
CA LYS A 63 -6.47 -19.62 -0.46
C LYS A 63 -6.46 -18.20 0.08
N PRO A 64 -6.73 -18.00 1.38
CA PRO A 64 -6.51 -16.71 2.03
C PRO A 64 -5.08 -16.22 1.82
N PHE A 65 -4.91 -14.91 1.60
CA PHE A 65 -3.64 -14.28 1.34
C PHE A 65 -3.45 -13.02 2.19
N THR A 66 -2.20 -12.56 2.35
CA THR A 66 -1.89 -11.23 2.90
C THR A 66 -1.49 -10.25 1.81
N THR A 67 -1.62 -8.95 2.08
CA THR A 67 -1.11 -7.87 1.23
C THR A 67 0.40 -7.95 1.06
N ALA A 68 1.16 -8.46 2.03
CA ALA A 68 2.58 -8.74 1.88
C ALA A 68 2.86 -9.80 0.82
N GLU A 69 2.16 -10.94 0.86
CA GLU A 69 2.26 -11.97 -0.19
C GLU A 69 1.83 -11.41 -1.57
N PHE A 70 0.76 -10.63 -1.59
CA PHE A 70 0.29 -9.99 -2.82
C PHE A 70 1.32 -9.02 -3.41
N CYS A 71 1.87 -8.12 -2.58
CA CYS A 71 2.90 -7.17 -2.99
C CYS A 71 4.20 -7.87 -3.40
N ASN A 72 4.55 -9.01 -2.79
CA ASN A 72 5.68 -9.84 -3.23
C ASN A 72 5.46 -10.37 -4.66
N VAL A 73 4.25 -10.88 -4.96
CA VAL A 73 3.88 -11.29 -6.33
C VAL A 73 3.95 -10.11 -7.30
N LEU A 74 3.46 -8.92 -6.92
CA LEU A 74 3.56 -7.72 -7.74
C LEU A 74 5.02 -7.33 -8.01
N GLY A 75 5.89 -7.35 -6.99
CA GLY A 75 7.31 -7.05 -7.14
C GLY A 75 8.02 -7.99 -8.10
N ASN A 76 7.76 -9.31 -8.01
CA ASN A 76 8.30 -10.31 -8.94
C ASN A 76 7.85 -10.06 -10.40
N ILE A 77 6.58 -9.70 -10.60
CA ILE A 77 6.04 -9.41 -11.93
C ILE A 77 6.64 -8.12 -12.48
N SER A 78 6.72 -7.07 -11.65
CA SER A 78 7.33 -5.79 -12.01
C SER A 78 8.80 -5.98 -12.38
N LYS A 79 9.58 -6.72 -11.59
CA LYS A 79 10.98 -7.09 -11.91
C LYS A 79 11.14 -7.67 -13.32
N LYS A 80 10.20 -8.53 -13.73
CA LYS A 80 10.27 -9.26 -15.01
C LYS A 80 9.73 -8.49 -16.21
N LYS A 81 8.82 -7.54 -15.99
CA LYS A 81 8.00 -6.94 -17.06
C LYS A 81 8.05 -5.42 -17.13
N ALA A 82 8.42 -4.73 -16.06
CA ALA A 82 8.52 -3.28 -16.06
C ALA A 82 9.64 -2.83 -16.99
N LYS A 83 9.46 -1.64 -17.60
CA LYS A 83 10.50 -1.03 -18.44
C LYS A 83 11.68 -0.54 -17.59
N TYR A 84 11.38 -0.07 -16.38
CA TYR A 84 12.35 0.46 -15.42
C TYR A 84 12.09 -0.14 -14.03
N PRO A 85 12.33 -1.46 -13.84
CA PRO A 85 12.06 -2.16 -12.58
C PRO A 85 12.79 -1.55 -11.37
N GLU A 86 13.97 -0.99 -11.58
CA GLU A 86 14.80 -0.34 -10.57
C GLU A 86 14.15 0.92 -9.96
N ARG A 87 13.12 1.48 -10.60
CA ARG A 87 12.35 2.63 -10.11
C ARG A 87 11.10 2.23 -9.34
N SER A 88 10.79 0.94 -9.23
CA SER A 88 9.58 0.45 -8.57
C SER A 88 9.86 0.07 -7.13
N PHE A 89 9.14 0.71 -6.20
CA PHE A 89 9.23 0.44 -4.76
C PHE A 89 9.00 -1.04 -4.42
N VAL A 90 7.95 -1.67 -4.98
CA VAL A 90 7.66 -3.08 -4.71
C VAL A 90 8.65 -4.04 -5.37
N THR A 91 9.31 -3.60 -6.44
CA THR A 91 10.37 -4.41 -7.05
C THR A 91 11.56 -4.47 -6.11
N THR A 92 12.00 -3.32 -5.60
CA THR A 92 13.07 -3.26 -4.59
C THR A 92 12.70 -4.04 -3.33
N ALA A 93 11.47 -3.90 -2.82
CA ALA A 93 11.02 -4.65 -1.66
C ALA A 93 11.03 -6.17 -1.89
N TYR A 94 10.59 -6.62 -3.08
CA TYR A 94 10.67 -8.03 -3.47
C TYR A 94 12.12 -8.54 -3.55
N GLU A 95 13.03 -7.76 -4.12
CA GLU A 95 14.44 -8.16 -4.25
C GLU A 95 15.17 -8.24 -2.90
N LEU A 96 14.76 -7.42 -1.93
CA LEU A 96 15.32 -7.38 -0.58
C LEU A 96 14.56 -8.26 0.42
N ASP A 97 13.56 -9.01 -0.03
CA ASP A 97 12.67 -9.83 0.82
C ASP A 97 12.04 -9.04 1.98
N VAL A 98 11.65 -7.79 1.69
CA VAL A 98 10.98 -6.89 2.64
C VAL A 98 9.47 -6.99 2.44
N PRO A 99 8.68 -7.35 3.48
CA PRO A 99 7.23 -7.43 3.36
C PRO A 99 6.61 -6.03 3.24
N VAL A 100 5.63 -5.89 2.35
CA VAL A 100 4.90 -4.64 2.14
C VAL A 100 3.43 -4.84 2.52
N TYR A 101 3.02 -4.25 3.63
CA TYR A 101 1.64 -4.29 4.09
C TYR A 101 0.84 -3.09 3.57
N VAL A 102 -0.38 -3.35 3.11
CA VAL A 102 -1.29 -2.31 2.61
C VAL A 102 -2.45 -2.13 3.60
N SER A 103 -2.34 -1.10 4.44
CA SER A 103 -3.25 -0.86 5.56
C SER A 103 -4.73 -0.68 5.19
N THR A 104 -5.04 -0.24 3.97
CA THR A 104 -6.41 0.00 3.50
C THR A 104 -6.66 -0.56 2.11
N LEU A 105 -6.62 -1.89 1.96
CA LEU A 105 -6.86 -2.52 0.65
C LEU A 105 -8.22 -2.11 0.05
N LYS A 106 -9.30 -2.09 0.84
CA LYS A 106 -10.65 -1.74 0.36
C LYS A 106 -10.77 -0.33 -0.23
N ASP A 107 -9.87 0.59 0.15
CA ASP A 107 -9.85 1.98 -0.30
C ASP A 107 -8.75 2.22 -1.34
N SER A 108 -8.65 1.29 -2.29
CA SER A 108 -7.66 1.33 -3.35
C SER A 108 -8.24 0.80 -4.66
N SER A 109 -7.70 1.31 -5.78
CA SER A 109 -8.00 0.79 -7.11
C SER A 109 -7.69 -0.70 -7.23
N LEU A 110 -6.77 -1.21 -6.41
CA LEU A 110 -6.46 -2.62 -6.31
C LEU A 110 -7.66 -3.46 -5.90
N ALA A 111 -8.42 -3.03 -4.89
CA ALA A 111 -9.65 -3.72 -4.48
C ALA A 111 -10.80 -3.52 -5.46
N LEU A 112 -10.88 -2.37 -6.15
CA LEU A 112 -11.89 -2.16 -7.19
C LEU A 112 -11.78 -3.23 -8.29
N ASN A 113 -10.56 -3.60 -8.67
CA ASN A 113 -10.29 -4.66 -9.64
C ASN A 113 -10.70 -6.07 -9.18
N LEU A 114 -11.02 -6.27 -7.90
CA LEU A 114 -11.57 -7.53 -7.40
C LEU A 114 -13.07 -7.66 -7.64
N ALA A 115 -13.78 -6.54 -7.79
CA ALA A 115 -15.24 -6.54 -7.92
C ALA A 115 -15.70 -7.34 -9.15
N ILE A 116 -15.00 -7.21 -10.29
CA ILE A 116 -15.34 -7.93 -11.52
C ILE A 116 -15.28 -9.45 -11.35
N HIS A 117 -14.33 -9.94 -10.54
CA HIS A 117 -14.17 -11.36 -10.25
C HIS A 117 -15.25 -11.85 -9.27
N ARG A 118 -15.58 -11.02 -8.27
CA ARG A 118 -16.65 -11.32 -7.32
C ARG A 118 -18.01 -11.44 -7.99
N LEU A 119 -18.32 -10.57 -8.96
CA LEU A 119 -19.53 -10.65 -9.78
C LEU A 119 -19.57 -11.90 -10.67
N LYS A 120 -18.43 -12.54 -10.91
CA LYS A 120 -18.30 -13.84 -11.59
C LYS A 120 -18.17 -15.02 -10.60
N ASN A 121 -18.63 -14.84 -9.36
CA ASN A 121 -18.62 -15.83 -8.29
C ASN A 121 -17.21 -16.30 -7.85
N LYS A 122 -16.14 -15.57 -8.17
CA LYS A 122 -14.79 -15.83 -7.64
C LYS A 122 -14.57 -15.04 -6.36
N THR A 123 -14.09 -15.72 -5.32
CA THR A 123 -13.87 -15.12 -3.99
C THR A 123 -12.39 -15.01 -3.70
N TYR A 124 -11.97 -13.86 -3.18
CA TYR A 124 -10.62 -13.65 -2.67
C TYR A 124 -10.73 -13.29 -1.19
N ASN A 125 -9.97 -13.98 -0.34
CA ASN A 125 -10.01 -13.79 1.10
C ASN A 125 -8.72 -13.13 1.55
N LEU A 126 -8.81 -11.87 2.00
CA LEU A 126 -7.69 -11.22 2.67
C LEU A 126 -7.66 -11.67 4.14
N ASP A 127 -6.55 -12.27 4.54
CA ASP A 127 -6.32 -12.68 5.93
C ASP A 127 -5.68 -11.54 6.73
N PHE A 128 -6.49 -10.57 7.11
CA PHE A 128 -6.03 -9.40 7.88
C PHE A 128 -5.58 -9.77 9.31
N VAL A 129 -6.06 -10.89 9.86
CA VAL A 129 -5.64 -11.34 11.19
C VAL A 129 -4.21 -11.87 11.12
N ARG A 130 -3.90 -12.67 10.09
CA ARG A 130 -2.54 -13.13 9.85
C ARG A 130 -1.56 -11.98 9.62
N GLU A 131 -1.96 -10.93 8.89
CA GLU A 131 -1.13 -9.71 8.75
C GLU A 131 -0.78 -9.03 10.06
N ILE A 132 -1.75 -8.94 10.98
CA ILE A 132 -1.55 -8.34 12.31
C ILE A 132 -0.54 -9.18 13.10
N ILE A 133 -0.66 -10.52 13.03
CA ILE A 133 0.25 -11.46 13.69
C ILE A 133 1.65 -11.39 13.07
N GLU A 134 1.77 -11.35 11.74
CA GLU A 134 3.06 -11.24 11.05
C GLU A 134 3.80 -9.96 11.45
N GLN A 135 3.13 -8.81 11.41
CA GLN A 135 3.72 -7.52 11.80
C GLN A 135 4.17 -7.52 13.26
N ALA A 136 3.35 -8.02 14.18
CA ALA A 136 3.73 -8.13 15.58
C ALA A 136 4.87 -9.14 15.80
N GLY A 137 4.91 -10.23 15.04
CA GLY A 137 5.99 -11.21 15.07
C GLY A 137 7.33 -10.63 14.63
N ILE A 138 7.33 -9.74 13.64
CA ILE A 138 8.54 -9.00 13.23
C ILE A 138 9.07 -8.15 14.39
N VAL A 139 8.18 -7.41 15.07
CA VAL A 139 8.56 -6.56 16.21
C VAL A 139 9.03 -7.39 17.40
N TYR A 140 8.27 -8.43 17.76
CA TYR A 140 8.55 -9.30 18.90
C TYR A 140 9.90 -10.02 18.82
N ASN A 141 10.33 -10.37 17.61
CA ASN A 141 11.60 -11.05 17.39
C ASN A 141 12.79 -10.09 17.18
N ALA A 142 12.54 -8.78 17.10
CA ALA A 142 13.60 -7.80 16.92
C ALA A 142 14.34 -7.53 18.23
N LYS A 143 15.67 -7.40 18.18
CA LYS A 143 16.47 -6.98 19.35
C LYS A 143 16.17 -5.52 19.75
N LYS A 144 15.91 -4.71 18.72
CA LYS A 144 15.50 -3.32 18.79
C LYS A 144 14.58 -3.04 17.62
N SER A 145 13.55 -2.24 17.83
CA SER A 145 12.58 -1.91 16.80
C SER A 145 12.29 -0.41 16.75
N GLY A 146 12.00 0.09 15.56
CA GLY A 146 11.58 1.48 15.42
C GLY A 146 10.78 1.73 14.16
N ILE A 147 10.01 2.83 14.19
CA ILE A 147 9.13 3.24 13.09
C ILE A 147 9.56 4.62 12.60
N LEU A 148 9.72 4.76 11.28
CA LEU A 148 9.76 6.05 10.60
C LEU A 148 8.41 6.28 9.92
N GLU A 149 7.65 7.25 10.42
CA GLU A 149 6.29 7.56 9.96
C GLU A 149 6.33 8.81 9.09
N LEU A 150 6.02 8.63 7.80
CA LEU A 150 5.89 9.74 6.85
C LEU A 150 4.39 10.04 6.65
N GLY A 151 3.93 11.09 7.31
CA GLY A 151 2.52 11.48 7.40
C GLY A 151 1.83 10.90 8.62
N GLY A 152 0.62 10.36 8.42
CA GLY A 152 -0.22 9.84 9.49
C GLY A 152 -1.30 8.89 8.97
N GLY A 153 -2.42 8.82 9.67
CA GLY A 153 -3.60 8.08 9.24
C GLY A 153 -3.49 6.58 9.49
N VAL A 154 -4.07 5.77 8.60
CA VAL A 154 -4.15 4.32 8.81
C VAL A 154 -2.77 3.65 8.82
N PRO A 155 -1.81 3.98 7.93
CA PRO A 155 -0.47 3.37 7.97
C PRO A 155 0.24 3.53 9.32
N LYS A 156 0.12 4.72 9.94
CA LYS A 156 0.64 5.02 11.27
C LYS A 156 0.07 4.08 12.33
N ASN A 157 -1.26 4.01 12.39
CA ASN A 157 -1.96 3.15 13.35
C ASN A 157 -1.66 1.66 13.11
N THR A 158 -1.55 1.23 11.85
CA THR A 158 -1.20 -0.16 11.49
C THR A 158 0.19 -0.55 11.99
N ALA A 159 1.17 0.36 11.94
CA ALA A 159 2.51 0.09 12.44
C ALA A 159 2.55 0.06 13.99
N GLN A 160 1.85 0.99 14.65
CA GLN A 160 1.86 1.16 16.11
C GLN A 160 1.02 0.11 16.87
N GLN A 161 -0.05 -0.45 16.26
CA GLN A 161 -0.92 -1.43 16.94
C GLN A 161 -0.24 -2.76 17.30
N THR A 162 0.99 -2.98 16.83
CA THR A 162 1.84 -4.11 17.24
C THR A 162 2.08 -4.13 18.76
N GLY A 163 2.26 -2.96 19.39
CA GLY A 163 2.42 -2.84 20.85
C GLY A 163 1.18 -3.31 21.63
N PRO A 164 -0.01 -2.74 21.39
CA PRO A 164 -1.26 -3.22 21.99
C PRO A 164 -1.50 -4.72 21.80
N LEU A 165 -1.21 -5.28 20.62
CA LEU A 165 -1.34 -6.73 20.41
C LEU A 165 -0.40 -7.51 21.33
N LEU A 166 0.88 -7.18 21.36
CA LEU A 166 1.88 -7.91 22.14
C LEU A 166 1.62 -7.78 23.65
N ASP A 167 1.29 -6.59 24.14
CA ASP A 167 1.23 -6.31 25.58
C ASP A 167 -0.17 -6.50 26.17
N GLN A 168 -1.20 -5.96 25.51
CA GLN A 168 -2.55 -5.94 26.08
C GLN A 168 -3.32 -7.23 25.76
N ILE A 169 -3.18 -7.74 24.53
CA ILE A 169 -3.91 -8.93 24.07
C ILE A 169 -3.13 -10.21 24.38
N LEU A 170 -1.85 -10.28 23.99
CA LEU A 170 -1.03 -11.48 24.14
C LEU A 170 -0.25 -11.55 25.46
N ARG A 171 -0.26 -10.47 26.27
CA ARG A 171 0.37 -10.39 27.60
C ARG A 171 1.85 -10.79 27.58
N LYS A 172 2.59 -10.33 26.57
CA LYS A 172 4.02 -10.64 26.37
C LYS A 172 4.98 -9.67 27.05
N ASP A 173 4.48 -8.54 27.57
CA ASP A 173 5.26 -7.51 28.27
C ASP A 173 6.48 -7.04 27.45
N HIS A 174 6.27 -6.82 26.15
CA HIS A 174 7.28 -6.39 25.19
C HIS A 174 7.47 -4.87 25.19
N GLY A 175 6.44 -4.09 25.52
CA GLY A 175 6.50 -2.62 25.60
C GLY A 175 6.38 -1.89 24.26
N GLY A 176 5.96 -2.58 23.19
CA GLY A 176 5.83 -2.00 21.85
C GLY A 176 7.17 -1.72 21.15
N GLN A 177 7.31 -0.54 20.56
CA GLN A 177 8.47 -0.13 19.74
C GLN A 177 9.48 0.67 20.58
N ASP A 178 10.79 0.48 20.38
CA ASP A 178 11.81 1.27 21.10
C ASP A 178 11.88 2.73 20.64
N TYR A 179 11.67 2.99 19.34
CA TYR A 179 11.83 4.31 18.74
C TYR A 179 10.71 4.62 17.74
N ILE A 180 10.16 5.84 17.78
CA ILE A 180 9.23 6.33 16.77
C ILE A 180 9.67 7.72 16.34
N ILE A 181 9.85 7.91 15.03
CA ILE A 181 10.13 9.20 14.40
C ILE A 181 8.98 9.50 13.45
N GLN A 182 8.18 10.52 13.76
CA GLN A 182 7.07 10.95 12.92
C GLN A 182 7.38 12.28 12.23
N ILE A 183 7.17 12.31 10.91
CA ILE A 183 7.27 13.51 10.07
C ILE A 183 5.90 13.73 9.43
N THR A 184 5.15 14.75 9.87
CA THR A 184 3.77 14.98 9.44
C THR A 184 3.46 16.47 9.30
N ASP A 185 2.59 16.83 8.37
CA ASP A 185 2.01 18.17 8.25
C ASP A 185 0.72 18.33 9.09
N ALA A 186 0.26 17.24 9.70
CA ALA A 186 -0.90 17.25 10.57
C ALA A 186 -0.65 18.10 11.81
N ARG A 187 -1.61 18.98 12.14
CA ARG A 187 -1.50 19.84 13.31
C ARG A 187 -2.16 19.22 14.55
N PRO A 188 -1.51 19.27 15.72
CA PRO A 188 -2.00 18.59 16.92
C PRO A 188 -3.23 19.24 17.56
N ASP A 189 -3.44 20.53 17.34
CA ASP A 189 -4.56 21.29 17.89
C ASP A 189 -5.93 20.83 17.39
N THR A 190 -5.96 20.10 16.27
CA THR A 190 -7.20 19.52 15.73
C THR A 190 -7.67 18.29 16.49
N GLY A 191 -6.88 17.76 17.44
CA GLY A 191 -7.20 16.56 18.22
C GLY A 191 -7.29 15.28 17.39
N GLY A 192 -6.85 15.31 16.13
CA GLY A 192 -6.86 14.15 15.26
C GLY A 192 -5.80 13.13 15.66
N LEU A 193 -6.12 11.83 15.55
CA LEU A 193 -5.18 10.73 15.77
C LEU A 193 -3.96 10.73 14.82
N LEU A 194 -3.92 11.66 13.87
CA LEU A 194 -2.83 11.87 12.93
C LEU A 194 -1.54 12.35 13.60
N VAL A 195 -1.58 12.85 14.84
CA VAL A 195 -0.41 13.44 15.55
C VAL A 195 -0.01 12.73 16.85
N HIS A 196 -0.77 11.74 17.32
CA HIS A 196 -0.54 11.12 18.62
C HIS A 196 0.21 9.80 18.48
N THR A 197 1.47 9.73 18.93
CA THR A 197 2.23 8.48 19.05
C THR A 197 1.91 7.75 20.35
#